data_AF-A0A9R0I260-F1
#
_entry.id   AF-A0A9R0I260-F1
#
_cell.length_a   1.000
_cell.length_b   1.000
_cell.length_c   1.000
_cell.angle_alpha   90.00
_cell.angle_beta   90.00
_cell.angle_gamma   90.00
#
_symmetry.space_group_name_H-M   'P 1'
#
loop_
_entity.id
_entity.type
_entity.pdbx_description
1 polymer ?
#
loop_
_entity_poly.entity_id
_entity_poly.type
_entity_poly.pdbx_seq_one_letter_code
_entity_poly.pdbx_strand_id
1 'polypeptide(L)'
;MASDQEEDDFLGFSDDEGDGINSDSDSEEGDDAADLVQASQNTAAEFGDIGFNEDVPNSTEYVQQVPEVEGEGQQQTTNFQEVPFIFDLNFPPPSENASPHHHQTATHTTDHHKPRTPRINNELRLEILVFLLNRKIPDSETLLYGAIRDAVIEYDYTRKTIGKIWDKAKKQKAAMNSYIVQSQYHRCGRKKVQVSYDSIAKIGMGDRTCIVDLARMLNLGPTTVWRLIKRKIIKPHSSPLHPGISEACKMARIRWAIRLIMDYTIPQEPTYYSMYDFIHIDEKWFYLTQKNQRVYLANNEPYPHRSASSRTKIPKFMFMAAVARPRWGENGECEFDGKIGIFPFTNAIAAKRTSKNRLKGTIETKPVKSVNQIETRAMMINNLLPAIKAKWPPHEGEKVIYIIQDNAKAHILQSDPEWQLHYKQDGFTFVLTQQPANSPDCNILDLGFFRSIQSLMHKKMPKTVEDLSGAVYDSFNELHPKTLSNVWMTLQFVSNEILKHKGNNDYQLPHNKKKILEDEGRLPEQVKAPIWAVNECMQLYDEWKANQ
;
A
#
# COMPACT_ATOMS: atom_id res chain seq x y z
N MET A 1 12.07 1.13 -23.90
CA MET A 1 12.16 2.56 -23.51
C MET A 1 12.25 2.55 -22.01
N ALA A 2 13.40 2.94 -21.44
CA ALA A 2 13.61 2.87 -20.00
C ALA A 2 12.91 4.06 -19.34
N SER A 3 12.06 3.80 -18.35
CA SER A 3 11.41 4.84 -17.57
C SER A 3 12.48 5.75 -16.95
N ASP A 4 12.37 7.05 -17.22
CA ASP A 4 12.97 8.04 -16.33
C ASP A 4 12.36 7.85 -14.92
N GLN A 5 12.96 8.45 -13.90
CA GLN A 5 12.38 8.49 -12.56
C GLN A 5 11.01 9.17 -12.64
N GLU A 6 9.96 8.44 -13.00
CA GLU A 6 8.61 8.74 -12.56
C GLU A 6 8.67 8.75 -11.05
N GLU A 7 8.09 9.80 -10.48
CA GLU A 7 7.99 9.97 -9.05
C GLU A 7 7.23 8.75 -8.51
N ASP A 8 7.99 7.80 -7.96
CA ASP A 8 7.49 6.71 -7.13
C ASP A 8 6.87 7.35 -5.88
N ASP A 9 5.70 7.95 -6.04
CA ASP A 9 4.85 8.43 -4.97
C ASP A 9 4.36 7.21 -4.20
N PHE A 10 5.14 6.91 -3.17
CA PHE A 10 4.78 6.33 -1.88
C PHE A 10 3.35 5.76 -1.79
N LEU A 11 3.15 4.52 -2.25
CA LEU A 11 2.09 3.66 -1.74
C LEU A 11 2.54 3.08 -0.40
N GLY A 12 1.99 3.64 0.67
CA GLY A 12 2.41 3.43 2.05
C GLY A 12 2.25 2.00 2.54
N PHE A 13 3.29 1.53 3.23
CA PHE A 13 3.06 0.88 4.51
C PHE A 13 2.54 1.96 5.47
N SER A 14 1.35 1.70 6.01
CA SER A 14 0.66 2.55 6.98
C SER A 14 1.37 2.46 8.34
N ASP A 15 2.44 3.23 8.52
CA ASP A 15 2.84 3.68 9.84
C ASP A 15 2.20 5.07 10.04
N ASP A 16 1.05 5.01 10.69
CA ASP A 16 0.17 6.12 10.99
C ASP A 16 0.72 6.85 12.21
N GLU A 17 1.50 7.90 12.01
CA GLU A 17 1.71 8.97 12.99
C GLU A 17 2.19 10.20 12.24
N GLY A 18 1.52 11.34 12.46
CA GLY A 18 1.86 12.55 11.76
C GLY A 18 1.85 13.72 12.68
N ASP A 19 2.97 14.43 12.69
CA ASP A 19 3.12 15.74 13.28
C ASP A 19 3.66 16.69 12.20
N GLY A 20 2.84 17.68 11.88
CA GLY A 20 3.27 18.86 11.13
C GLY A 20 3.27 20.02 12.11
N ILE A 21 4.43 20.64 12.31
CA ILE A 21 4.56 21.91 13.00
C ILE A 21 4.83 22.97 11.92
N ASN A 22 3.91 23.93 11.81
CA ASN A 22 4.14 25.21 11.13
C ASN A 22 4.99 26.10 12.02
N SER A 23 5.88 26.89 11.42
CA SER A 23 6.32 28.17 11.98
C SER A 23 6.19 29.26 10.92
N ASP A 24 5.24 30.13 11.20
CA ASP A 24 5.01 31.55 10.90
C ASP A 24 5.75 32.32 9.80
N SER A 25 4.95 33.28 9.33
CA SER A 25 5.15 34.44 8.46
C SER A 25 6.35 35.31 8.75
N ASP A 26 6.86 35.97 7.71
CA ASP A 26 7.02 37.43 7.72
C ASP A 26 6.83 38.01 6.32
N SER A 27 6.13 39.13 6.29
CA SER A 27 5.77 39.96 5.14
C SER A 27 6.50 41.29 5.25
N GLU A 28 7.04 41.83 4.16
CA GLU A 28 7.14 43.29 3.93
C GLU A 28 7.44 43.58 2.44
N GLU A 29 6.59 44.47 1.88
CA GLU A 29 6.74 45.56 0.88
C GLU A 29 7.83 45.45 -0.22
N GLY A 30 7.67 45.86 -1.48
CA GLY A 30 6.73 46.73 -2.19
C GLY A 30 7.35 47.11 -3.56
N ASP A 31 6.54 47.78 -4.39
CA ASP A 31 6.88 48.59 -5.58
C ASP A 31 6.85 47.99 -7.01
N ASP A 32 5.83 48.51 -7.74
CA ASP A 32 5.84 49.13 -9.06
C ASP A 32 6.28 48.38 -10.34
N ALA A 33 5.33 48.17 -11.26
CA ALA A 33 5.21 49.00 -12.47
C ALA A 33 4.16 48.45 -13.45
N ALA A 34 3.42 49.37 -14.05
CA ALA A 34 2.33 49.18 -15.01
C ALA A 34 2.81 49.04 -16.47
N ASP A 35 1.82 48.75 -17.33
CA ASP A 35 1.73 48.96 -18.79
C ASP A 35 2.40 47.97 -19.76
N LEU A 36 1.57 47.25 -20.54
CA LEU A 36 1.28 47.57 -21.95
C LEU A 36 0.27 46.61 -22.62
N VAL A 37 -0.97 47.08 -22.70
CA VAL A 37 -1.90 47.15 -23.85
C VAL A 37 -1.60 46.39 -25.17
N GLN A 38 -2.59 45.57 -25.55
CA GLN A 38 -3.25 45.31 -26.86
C GLN A 38 -2.47 45.30 -28.19
N ALA A 39 -2.80 44.28 -29.00
CA ALA A 39 -3.49 44.36 -30.31
C ALA A 39 -3.42 42.97 -30.97
N SER A 40 -4.30 42.47 -31.83
CA SER A 40 -5.65 42.78 -32.35
C SER A 40 -5.99 41.57 -33.27
N GLN A 41 -7.23 41.08 -33.31
CA GLN A 41 -8.15 41.15 -34.49
C GLN A 41 -7.59 40.53 -35.80
N ASN A 42 -8.31 39.77 -36.65
CA ASN A 42 -9.75 39.63 -36.89
C ASN A 42 -9.97 38.60 -38.03
N THR A 43 -11.13 37.92 -38.05
CA THR A 43 -12.02 37.59 -39.21
C THR A 43 -11.47 36.76 -40.39
N ALA A 44 -12.20 35.97 -41.18
CA ALA A 44 -13.63 35.69 -41.50
C ALA A 44 -13.64 34.27 -42.17
N ALA A 45 -14.72 33.58 -42.55
CA ALA A 45 -16.10 33.90 -42.82
C ALA A 45 -16.95 32.60 -42.87
N GLU A 46 -18.24 32.77 -42.60
CA GLU A 46 -19.42 31.91 -42.81
C GLU A 46 -19.62 31.50 -44.29
N PHE A 47 -20.43 30.52 -44.69
CA PHE A 47 -21.89 30.33 -44.55
C PHE A 47 -22.21 28.85 -44.90
N GLY A 48 -23.24 28.19 -44.35
CA GLY A 48 -24.64 28.47 -44.63
C GLY A 48 -25.59 27.46 -43.99
N ASP A 49 -26.77 27.97 -43.69
CA ASP A 49 -27.85 27.51 -42.82
C ASP A 49 -28.96 26.80 -43.62
N ILE A 50 -29.57 25.73 -43.08
CA ILE A 50 -30.94 25.27 -43.39
C ILE A 50 -31.50 24.58 -42.13
N GLY A 51 -32.43 25.24 -41.45
CA GLY A 51 -33.30 24.63 -40.43
C GLY A 51 -34.62 24.11 -41.00
N PHE A 52 -35.26 23.19 -40.27
CA PHE A 52 -36.72 23.05 -40.17
C PHE A 52 -37.09 22.32 -38.84
N ASN A 53 -38.01 22.93 -38.09
CA ASN A 53 -38.91 22.38 -37.06
C ASN A 53 -39.73 21.19 -37.64
N GLU A 54 -40.46 20.31 -36.94
CA GLU A 54 -41.13 20.29 -35.63
C GLU A 54 -41.63 18.83 -35.36
N ASP A 55 -42.26 18.63 -34.20
CA ASP A 55 -43.27 17.61 -33.87
C ASP A 55 -42.92 16.33 -33.07
N VAL A 56 -43.30 16.42 -31.80
CA VAL A 56 -43.64 15.37 -30.82
C VAL A 56 -45.09 14.92 -31.06
N PRO A 57 -45.44 13.65 -30.75
CA PRO A 57 -46.58 13.48 -29.83
C PRO A 57 -46.33 12.44 -28.72
N ASN A 58 -47.04 12.71 -27.62
CA ASN A 58 -47.08 12.00 -26.35
C ASN A 58 -48.23 10.96 -26.32
N SER A 59 -48.31 10.19 -25.22
CA SER A 59 -49.36 9.22 -24.77
C SER A 59 -49.20 7.77 -25.26
N THR A 60 -49.37 6.71 -24.47
CA THR A 60 -50.32 6.49 -23.35
C THR A 60 -49.83 5.41 -22.37
N GLU A 61 -50.28 5.56 -21.12
CA GLU A 61 -50.17 4.69 -19.95
C GLU A 61 -50.70 3.25 -20.15
N TYR A 62 -50.10 2.29 -19.43
CA TYR A 62 -50.85 1.15 -18.86
C TYR A 62 -50.31 0.81 -17.47
N VAL A 63 -51.23 0.85 -16.51
CA VAL A 63 -51.11 0.46 -15.10
C VAL A 63 -51.69 -0.94 -14.93
N GLN A 64 -50.99 -1.85 -14.25
CA GLN A 64 -51.54 -2.90 -13.36
C GLN A 64 -50.38 -3.70 -12.74
N GLN A 65 -50.06 -3.49 -11.47
CA GLN A 65 -50.64 -4.07 -10.25
C GLN A 65 -49.79 -5.24 -9.70
N VAL A 66 -49.38 -5.00 -8.47
CA VAL A 66 -48.59 -5.82 -7.54
C VAL A 66 -49.43 -6.99 -7.02
N PRO A 67 -48.79 -8.10 -6.64
CA PRO A 67 -49.14 -8.72 -5.35
C PRO A 67 -47.93 -8.87 -4.43
N GLU A 68 -48.10 -8.42 -3.19
CA GLU A 68 -47.25 -8.69 -2.03
C GLU A 68 -47.27 -10.18 -1.69
N VAL A 69 -46.10 -10.78 -1.42
CA VAL A 69 -45.95 -11.79 -0.37
C VAL A 69 -44.58 -11.64 0.30
N GLU A 70 -44.62 -11.66 1.62
CA GLU A 70 -43.58 -11.46 2.62
C GLU A 70 -42.43 -12.49 2.52
N GLY A 71 -41.20 -12.03 2.77
CA GLY A 71 -40.00 -12.86 2.83
C GLY A 71 -38.91 -12.19 3.66
N GLU A 72 -38.69 -12.74 4.85
CA GLU A 72 -37.88 -12.23 5.95
C GLU A 72 -36.38 -12.05 5.60
N GLY A 73 -35.89 -10.81 5.67
CA GLY A 73 -34.46 -10.51 5.65
C GLY A 73 -33.86 -10.58 7.05
N GLN A 74 -33.26 -11.72 7.40
CA GLN A 74 -32.46 -11.89 8.62
C GLN A 74 -31.17 -11.05 8.55
N GLN A 75 -31.11 -9.96 9.32
CA GLN A 75 -29.85 -9.26 9.60
C GLN A 75 -29.12 -10.00 10.73
N GLN A 76 -28.03 -10.69 10.39
CA GLN A 76 -27.08 -11.24 11.36
C GLN A 76 -26.38 -10.09 12.10
N THR A 77 -26.73 -9.93 13.37
CA THR A 77 -26.01 -9.09 14.33
C THR A 77 -24.70 -9.79 14.73
N THR A 78 -23.56 -9.18 14.43
CA THR A 78 -22.27 -9.65 14.92
C THR A 78 -22.10 -9.30 16.40
N ASN A 79 -22.11 -10.32 17.25
CA ASN A 79 -21.72 -10.24 18.66
C ASN A 79 -20.22 -9.94 18.77
N PHE A 80 -19.86 -8.77 19.29
CA PHE A 80 -18.53 -8.54 19.84
C PHE A 80 -18.52 -8.98 21.31
N GLN A 81 -17.85 -10.10 21.56
CA GLN A 81 -17.55 -10.62 22.89
C GLN A 81 -16.24 -9.98 23.33
N GLU A 82 -16.29 -9.06 24.29
CA GLU A 82 -15.10 -8.48 24.93
C GLU A 82 -14.38 -9.57 25.75
N VAL A 83 -13.17 -9.91 25.34
CA VAL A 83 -12.24 -10.76 26.10
C VAL A 83 -11.42 -9.84 27.01
N PRO A 84 -11.41 -10.01 28.34
CA PRO A 84 -10.63 -9.18 29.23
C PRO A 84 -9.14 -9.54 29.14
N PHE A 85 -8.31 -8.51 28.98
CA PHE A 85 -6.85 -8.60 28.99
C PHE A 85 -6.35 -9.04 30.38
N ILE A 86 -5.55 -10.11 30.42
CA ILE A 86 -4.83 -10.60 31.60
C ILE A 86 -3.49 -9.86 31.68
N PHE A 87 -3.19 -9.28 32.85
CA PHE A 87 -1.92 -8.62 33.15
C PHE A 87 -0.99 -9.63 33.87
N ASP A 88 0.20 -9.87 33.30
CA ASP A 88 1.23 -10.80 33.80
C ASP A 88 2.15 -10.09 34.83
N LEU A 89 2.52 -10.81 35.89
CA LEU A 89 3.11 -10.33 37.15
C LEU A 89 4.64 -10.49 37.25
N ASN A 90 5.37 -10.69 36.15
CA ASN A 90 6.79 -11.08 36.20
C ASN A 90 7.79 -10.04 35.66
N PHE A 91 7.69 -8.79 36.07
CA PHE A 91 8.85 -7.88 36.07
C PHE A 91 8.94 -7.08 37.38
N PRO A 92 10.06 -7.13 38.11
CA PRO A 92 10.20 -6.46 39.40
C PRO A 92 10.35 -4.93 39.25
N PRO A 93 9.80 -4.13 40.16
CA PRO A 93 9.95 -2.68 40.15
C PRO A 93 11.40 -2.29 40.48
N PRO A 94 11.98 -1.28 39.80
CA PRO A 94 13.25 -0.70 40.22
C PRO A 94 13.11 -0.02 41.59
N SER A 95 14.08 -0.32 42.44
CA SER A 95 14.17 0.01 43.87
C SER A 95 13.96 1.49 44.21
N GLU A 96 13.13 1.73 45.22
CA GLU A 96 13.12 2.95 46.02
C GLU A 96 14.48 3.17 46.69
N ASN A 97 15.11 4.31 46.42
CA ASN A 97 16.06 4.97 47.32
C ASN A 97 16.36 6.39 46.80
N ALA A 98 15.55 7.36 47.22
CA ALA A 98 16.00 8.73 47.50
C ALA A 98 14.83 9.54 48.09
N SER A 99 14.96 9.90 49.37
CA SER A 99 14.13 10.92 50.03
C SER A 99 14.25 12.29 49.34
N PRO A 100 13.26 13.19 49.51
CA PRO A 100 13.05 14.34 48.63
C PRO A 100 13.94 15.52 49.02
N HIS A 101 14.81 15.95 48.09
CA HIS A 101 15.46 17.26 48.19
C HIS A 101 14.51 18.37 47.73
N HIS A 102 14.23 19.23 48.69
CA HIS A 102 13.63 20.55 48.59
C HIS A 102 14.34 21.40 47.53
N HIS A 103 13.62 21.88 46.50
CA HIS A 103 13.92 23.17 45.85
C HIS A 103 12.63 23.76 45.28
N GLN A 104 12.14 24.80 45.97
CA GLN A 104 11.20 25.77 45.44
C GLN A 104 11.96 26.68 44.48
N THR A 105 11.55 26.73 43.22
CA THR A 105 11.76 27.90 42.38
C THR A 105 10.39 28.47 42.03
N ALA A 106 10.12 29.63 42.61
CA ALA A 106 8.93 30.41 42.35
C ALA A 106 8.98 30.95 40.92
N THR A 107 8.01 30.53 40.09
CA THR A 107 7.61 31.26 38.89
C THR A 107 6.18 31.75 39.12
N HIS A 108 6.04 33.06 39.28
CA HIS A 108 4.75 33.73 39.30
C HIS A 108 4.06 33.52 37.95
N THR A 109 3.06 32.64 37.92
CA THR A 109 2.12 32.52 36.81
C THR A 109 0.74 32.91 37.30
N THR A 110 0.16 33.83 36.55
CA THR A 110 -1.13 34.46 36.76
C THR A 110 -2.26 33.45 36.93
N ASP A 111 -3.10 33.71 37.93
CA ASP A 111 -4.31 32.98 38.29
C ASP A 111 -5.22 32.73 37.09
N HIS A 112 -5.16 31.53 36.52
CA HIS A 112 -6.26 30.95 35.77
C HIS A 112 -6.98 29.95 36.67
N HIS A 113 -8.23 30.30 37.03
CA HIS A 113 -9.12 29.54 37.91
C HIS A 113 -8.95 28.01 37.82
N LYS A 114 -8.33 27.39 38.83
CA LYS A 114 -8.43 25.95 39.06
C LYS A 114 -9.88 25.61 39.41
N PRO A 115 -10.53 24.60 38.78
CA PRO A 115 -11.84 24.16 39.20
C PRO A 115 -11.76 23.62 40.63
N ARG A 116 -12.60 24.17 41.51
CA ARG A 116 -12.51 24.05 42.97
C ARG A 116 -12.78 22.64 43.56
N THR A 117 -13.03 21.62 42.72
CA THR A 117 -13.12 20.21 43.12
C THR A 117 -12.76 19.30 41.93
N PRO A 118 -11.89 18.29 42.08
CA PRO A 118 -11.59 17.34 41.02
C PRO A 118 -12.84 16.55 40.62
N ARG A 119 -13.02 16.33 39.31
CA ARG A 119 -14.15 15.57 38.79
C ARG A 119 -14.09 14.13 39.30
N ILE A 120 -15.19 13.63 39.88
CA ILE A 120 -15.29 12.22 40.28
C ILE A 120 -15.06 11.33 39.06
N ASN A 121 -14.14 10.36 39.11
CA ASN A 121 -13.93 9.35 38.08
C ASN A 121 -14.97 8.20 38.22
N ASN A 122 -14.96 7.19 37.35
CA ASN A 122 -15.96 6.11 37.43
C ASN A 122 -15.74 5.17 38.62
N GLU A 123 -14.48 4.92 38.98
CA GLU A 123 -14.09 4.07 40.12
C GLU A 123 -14.54 4.68 41.44
N LEU A 124 -14.28 5.96 41.66
CA LEU A 124 -14.70 6.68 42.86
C LEU A 124 -16.23 6.81 42.95
N ARG A 125 -16.94 6.89 41.82
CA ARG A 125 -18.42 6.80 41.82
C ARG A 125 -18.91 5.43 42.29
N LEU A 126 -18.22 4.36 41.88
CA LEU A 126 -18.53 3.01 42.32
C LEU A 126 -18.24 2.85 43.81
N GLU A 127 -17.10 3.33 44.27
CA GLU A 127 -16.68 3.25 45.66
C GLU A 127 -17.65 3.99 46.59
N ILE A 128 -18.03 5.23 46.25
CA ILE A 128 -19.06 5.99 46.97
C ILE A 128 -20.39 5.24 46.96
N LEU A 129 -20.76 4.61 45.84
CA LEU A 129 -22.00 3.84 45.76
C LEU A 129 -21.96 2.60 46.67
N VAL A 130 -20.87 1.84 46.66
CA VAL A 130 -20.67 0.68 47.54
C VAL A 130 -20.68 1.10 49.01
N PHE A 131 -20.00 2.20 49.34
CA PHE A 131 -20.01 2.78 50.69
C PHE A 131 -21.42 3.09 51.19
N LEU A 132 -22.28 3.62 50.32
CA LEU A 132 -23.68 3.93 50.63
C LEU A 132 -24.56 2.67 50.68
N LEU A 133 -24.35 1.70 49.78
CA LEU A 133 -25.07 0.41 49.78
C LEU A 133 -24.81 -0.36 51.07
N ASN A 134 -23.58 -0.33 51.60
CA ASN A 134 -23.20 -0.96 52.87
C ASN A 134 -23.78 -0.23 54.10
N ARG A 135 -24.35 0.97 53.93
CA ARG A 135 -24.93 1.81 55.00
C ARG A 135 -26.42 2.08 54.77
N LYS A 136 -27.08 1.13 54.12
CA LYS A 136 -28.50 1.12 53.81
C LYS A 136 -29.25 0.27 54.85
N ILE A 137 -30.49 0.65 55.15
CA ILE A 137 -31.37 -0.18 55.99
C ILE A 137 -31.67 -1.50 55.26
N PRO A 138 -31.57 -2.67 55.91
CA PRO A 138 -31.98 -3.94 55.32
C PRO A 138 -33.42 -3.86 54.80
N ASP A 139 -33.67 -4.40 53.61
CA ASP A 139 -34.99 -4.44 52.95
C ASP A 139 -35.64 -3.08 52.63
N SER A 140 -34.93 -1.95 52.78
CA SER A 140 -35.45 -0.61 52.49
C SER A 140 -34.48 0.25 51.68
N GLU A 141 -34.96 0.98 50.68
CA GLU A 141 -34.16 1.94 49.86
C GLU A 141 -33.71 3.21 50.62
N THR A 142 -33.86 3.22 51.94
CA THR A 142 -33.46 4.32 52.83
C THR A 142 -32.06 4.08 53.39
N LEU A 143 -31.22 5.11 53.33
CA LEU A 143 -29.91 5.11 53.96
C LEU A 143 -30.04 5.31 55.47
N LEU A 144 -29.11 4.75 56.25
CA LEU A 144 -29.01 5.03 57.68
C LEU A 144 -28.82 6.54 57.93
N TYR A 145 -29.37 7.02 59.04
CA TYR A 145 -29.22 8.41 59.43
C TYR A 145 -27.73 8.77 59.53
N GLY A 146 -27.31 9.85 58.87
CA GLY A 146 -25.91 10.28 58.83
C GLY A 146 -25.08 9.70 57.68
N ALA A 147 -25.50 8.63 56.99
CA ALA A 147 -24.67 7.96 55.97
C ALA A 147 -24.19 8.88 54.84
N ILE A 148 -25.01 9.84 54.40
CA ILE A 148 -24.59 10.85 53.41
C ILE A 148 -23.57 11.82 54.02
N ARG A 149 -23.73 12.21 55.30
CA ARG A 149 -22.77 13.08 56.00
C ARG A 149 -21.43 12.37 56.16
N ASP A 150 -21.42 11.08 56.47
CA ASP A 150 -20.20 10.28 56.59
C ASP A 150 -19.50 10.15 55.24
N ALA A 151 -20.25 9.91 54.16
CA ALA A 151 -19.70 9.89 52.81
C ALA A 151 -19.15 11.27 52.37
N VAL A 152 -19.77 12.38 52.83
CA VAL A 152 -19.25 13.74 52.57
C VAL A 152 -17.91 13.96 53.24
N ILE A 153 -17.74 13.46 54.48
CA ILE A 153 -16.50 13.57 55.25
C ILE A 153 -15.41 12.68 54.63
N GLU A 154 -15.76 11.44 54.28
CA GLU A 154 -14.83 10.44 53.75
C GLU A 154 -14.29 10.82 52.36
N TYR A 155 -15.17 11.25 51.46
CA TYR A 155 -14.83 11.45 50.04
C TYR A 155 -14.65 12.92 49.65
N ASP A 156 -14.84 13.87 50.59
CA ASP A 156 -14.71 15.33 50.38
C ASP A 156 -15.52 15.87 49.18
N TYR A 157 -16.73 15.34 48.99
CA TYR A 157 -17.68 15.82 47.97
C TYR A 157 -18.93 16.40 48.59
N THR A 158 -19.55 17.37 47.90
CA THR A 158 -20.78 17.99 48.39
C THR A 158 -21.90 16.96 48.62
N ARG A 159 -22.70 17.18 49.67
CA ARG A 159 -23.90 16.37 49.98
C ARG A 159 -24.80 16.15 48.75
N LYS A 160 -24.91 17.16 47.89
CA LYS A 160 -25.70 17.10 46.64
C LYS A 160 -25.11 16.12 45.62
N THR A 161 -23.79 16.05 45.51
CA THR A 161 -23.11 15.12 44.59
C THR A 161 -23.29 13.68 45.05
N ILE A 162 -23.10 13.41 46.33
CA ILE A 162 -23.29 12.09 46.93
C ILE A 162 -24.76 11.66 46.85
N GLY A 163 -25.68 12.57 47.17
CA GLY A 163 -27.12 12.34 47.00
C GLY A 163 -27.52 11.99 45.56
N LYS A 164 -26.93 12.66 44.55
CA LYS A 164 -27.18 12.33 43.13
C LYS A 164 -26.71 10.93 42.75
N ILE A 165 -25.59 10.46 43.30
CA ILE A 165 -25.10 9.08 43.08
C ILE A 165 -26.13 8.09 43.64
N TRP A 166 -26.60 8.33 44.87
CA TRP A 166 -27.62 7.51 45.52
C TRP A 166 -28.96 7.50 44.77
N ASP A 167 -29.46 8.67 44.38
CA ASP A 167 -30.72 8.79 43.66
C ASP A 167 -30.68 8.10 42.29
N LYS A 168 -29.53 8.17 41.61
CA LYS A 168 -29.31 7.42 40.36
C LYS A 168 -29.37 5.91 40.60
N ALA A 169 -28.74 5.42 41.66
CA ALA A 169 -28.77 4.01 42.03
C ALA A 169 -30.19 3.53 42.37
N LYS A 170 -30.95 4.27 43.17
CA LYS A 170 -32.37 3.96 43.46
C LYS A 170 -33.20 3.83 42.18
N LYS A 171 -33.03 4.76 41.23
CA LYS A 171 -33.73 4.71 39.93
C LYS A 171 -33.33 3.50 39.09
N GLN A 172 -32.05 3.14 39.08
CA GLN A 172 -31.57 1.94 38.37
C GLN A 172 -32.15 0.67 38.97
N LYS A 173 -32.14 0.54 40.31
CA LYS A 173 -32.73 -0.61 41.00
C LYS A 173 -34.25 -0.72 40.78
N ALA A 174 -34.97 0.40 40.85
CA ALA A 174 -36.42 0.44 40.58
C ALA A 174 -36.75 0.00 39.14
N ALA A 175 -35.87 0.30 38.18
CA ALA A 175 -35.99 -0.14 36.80
C ALA A 175 -35.41 -1.54 36.53
N MET A 176 -35.07 -2.32 37.57
CA MET A 176 -34.43 -3.64 37.49
C MET A 176 -33.12 -3.66 36.66
N ASN A 177 -32.41 -2.54 36.61
CA ASN A 177 -31.14 -2.40 35.90
C ASN A 177 -29.95 -2.58 36.85
N SER A 178 -28.84 -3.08 36.31
CA SER A 178 -27.53 -3.04 36.98
C SER A 178 -27.10 -1.60 37.29
N TYR A 179 -26.29 -1.41 38.34
CA TYR A 179 -25.78 -0.10 38.73
C TYR A 179 -24.73 0.43 37.74
N ILE A 180 -25.17 1.24 36.75
CA ILE A 180 -24.26 1.88 35.79
C ILE A 180 -23.73 3.19 36.38
N VAL A 181 -22.49 3.17 36.86
CA VAL A 181 -21.79 4.35 37.44
C VAL A 181 -21.06 5.21 36.41
N GLN A 182 -20.95 4.72 35.17
CA GLN A 182 -20.26 5.42 34.09
C GLN A 182 -20.82 6.81 33.85
N SER A 183 -19.90 7.76 33.65
CA SER A 183 -20.25 9.12 33.27
C SER A 183 -20.82 9.16 31.84
N GLN A 184 -21.82 10.01 31.63
CA GLN A 184 -22.43 10.22 30.31
C GLN A 184 -21.75 11.35 29.54
N TYR A 185 -20.55 11.77 29.94
CA TYR A 185 -19.84 12.90 29.32
C TYR A 185 -19.45 12.64 27.88
N HIS A 186 -19.28 11.37 27.47
CA HIS A 186 -19.09 10.99 26.06
C HIS A 186 -20.30 11.36 25.18
N ARG A 187 -21.48 11.60 25.78
CA ARG A 187 -22.68 12.10 25.12
C ARG A 187 -22.80 13.62 25.16
N CYS A 188 -21.90 14.29 25.87
CA CYS A 188 -21.85 15.74 25.99
C CYS A 188 -20.83 16.31 25.01
N GLY A 189 -21.14 17.47 24.42
CA GLY A 189 -20.26 18.17 23.48
C GLY A 189 -20.85 18.30 22.08
N ARG A 190 -20.15 19.03 21.21
CA ARG A 190 -20.57 19.25 19.82
C ARG A 190 -20.56 17.92 19.07
N LYS A 191 -21.69 17.57 18.45
CA LYS A 191 -21.78 16.39 17.57
C LYS A 191 -20.74 16.52 16.45
N LYS A 192 -20.08 15.40 16.12
CA LYS A 192 -19.11 15.35 15.03
C LYS A 192 -19.84 15.66 13.72
N VAL A 193 -19.20 16.46 12.87
CA VAL A 193 -19.64 16.65 11.50
C VAL A 193 -19.58 15.31 10.79
N GLN A 194 -20.68 14.91 10.17
CA GLN A 194 -20.76 13.71 9.34
C GLN A 194 -20.68 14.14 7.88
N VAL A 195 -19.80 13.51 7.13
CA VAL A 195 -19.68 13.70 5.68
C VAL A 195 -20.03 12.38 5.03
N SER A 196 -20.99 12.41 4.10
CA SER A 196 -21.44 11.22 3.39
C SER A 196 -20.53 10.89 2.22
N TYR A 197 -20.53 9.64 1.78
CA TYR A 197 -19.86 9.24 0.54
C TYR A 197 -20.37 10.07 -0.66
N ASP A 198 -21.69 10.18 -0.82
CA ASP A 198 -22.32 10.87 -1.95
C ASP A 198 -21.93 12.35 -2.03
N SER A 199 -21.78 13.02 -0.88
CA SER A 199 -21.34 14.43 -0.85
C SER A 199 -19.93 14.62 -1.39
N ILE A 200 -19.04 13.63 -1.24
CA ILE A 200 -17.69 13.69 -1.80
C ILE A 200 -17.70 13.19 -3.24
N ALA A 201 -18.42 12.11 -3.54
CA ALA A 201 -18.45 11.46 -4.84
C ALA A 201 -18.98 12.39 -5.95
N LYS A 202 -19.95 13.26 -5.63
CA LYS A 202 -20.49 14.28 -6.55
C LYS A 202 -19.50 15.38 -6.93
N ILE A 203 -18.46 15.61 -6.12
CA ILE A 203 -17.44 16.62 -6.38
C ILE A 203 -16.47 16.07 -7.43
N GLY A 204 -16.24 16.82 -8.50
CA GLY A 204 -15.28 16.47 -9.54
C GLY A 204 -13.87 16.27 -8.99
N MET A 205 -13.07 15.39 -9.60
CA MET A 205 -11.73 15.06 -9.10
C MET A 205 -10.82 16.29 -8.95
N GLY A 206 -10.93 17.27 -9.86
CA GLY A 206 -10.16 18.52 -9.82
C GLY A 206 -10.47 19.42 -8.62
N ASP A 207 -11.71 19.40 -8.13
CA ASP A 207 -12.17 20.27 -7.04
C ASP A 207 -11.93 19.68 -5.64
N ARG A 208 -11.26 18.53 -5.57
CA ARG A 208 -10.94 17.82 -4.33
C ARG A 208 -9.48 17.36 -4.25
N THR A 209 -8.59 18.07 -4.93
CA THR A 209 -7.15 17.77 -4.98
C THR A 209 -6.42 18.10 -3.68
N CYS A 210 -6.84 19.14 -2.96
CA CYS A 210 -6.27 19.53 -1.67
C CYS A 210 -7.32 19.69 -0.57
N ILE A 211 -6.85 19.73 0.69
CA ILE A 211 -7.71 19.87 1.88
C ILE A 211 -8.56 21.15 1.81
N VAL A 212 -7.99 22.24 1.28
CA VAL A 212 -8.66 23.55 1.21
C VAL A 212 -9.81 23.52 0.20
N ASP A 213 -9.58 22.96 -0.99
CA ASP A 213 -10.62 22.89 -2.03
C ASP A 213 -11.75 21.95 -1.62
N LEU A 214 -11.42 20.77 -1.10
CA LEU A 214 -12.43 19.84 -0.59
C LEU A 214 -13.22 20.47 0.57
N ALA A 215 -12.58 21.25 1.45
CA ALA A 215 -13.25 21.96 2.52
C ALA A 215 -14.22 23.02 1.99
N ARG A 216 -13.82 23.79 0.97
CA ARG A 216 -14.69 24.76 0.29
C ARG A 216 -15.91 24.06 -0.32
N MET A 217 -15.71 22.97 -1.05
CA MET A 217 -16.79 22.23 -1.71
C MET A 217 -17.75 21.55 -0.73
N LEU A 218 -17.27 21.13 0.43
CA LEU A 218 -18.10 20.55 1.50
C LEU A 218 -18.68 21.61 2.47
N ASN A 219 -18.36 22.89 2.28
CA ASN A 219 -18.69 23.97 3.21
C ASN A 219 -18.23 23.69 4.66
N LEU A 220 -16.99 23.21 4.79
CA LEU A 220 -16.34 22.88 6.06
C LEU A 220 -15.08 23.71 6.26
N GLY A 221 -14.61 23.79 7.51
CA GLY A 221 -13.28 24.34 7.79
C GLY A 221 -12.16 23.36 7.38
N PRO A 222 -11.01 23.82 6.85
CA PRO A 222 -9.89 22.95 6.46
C PRO A 222 -9.41 22.00 7.58
N THR A 223 -9.35 22.50 8.82
CA THR A 223 -9.00 21.71 10.01
C THR A 223 -10.01 20.61 10.33
N THR A 224 -11.24 20.74 9.88
CA THR A 224 -12.27 19.69 10.00
C THR A 224 -12.00 18.58 8.99
N VAL A 225 -11.74 18.92 7.73
CA VAL A 225 -11.38 17.95 6.69
C VAL A 225 -10.08 17.21 7.07
N TRP A 226 -9.06 17.92 7.54
CA TRP A 226 -7.81 17.29 8.04
C TRP A 226 -8.08 16.27 9.16
N ARG A 227 -8.93 16.60 10.14
CA ARG A 227 -9.33 15.66 11.21
C ARG A 227 -10.13 14.47 10.67
N LEU A 228 -10.96 14.66 9.63
CA LEU A 228 -11.69 13.56 8.99
C LEU A 228 -10.74 12.62 8.24
N ILE A 229 -9.68 13.16 7.63
CA ILE A 229 -8.60 12.39 7.01
C ILE A 229 -7.84 11.57 8.06
N LYS A 230 -7.41 12.20 9.16
CA LYS A 230 -6.73 11.51 10.29
C LYS A 230 -7.59 10.42 10.91
N ARG A 231 -8.91 10.56 10.89
CA ARG A 231 -9.86 9.55 11.37
C ARG A 231 -10.22 8.49 10.33
N LYS A 232 -9.62 8.54 9.13
CA LYS A 232 -9.87 7.62 8.01
C LYS A 232 -11.34 7.62 7.53
N ILE A 233 -12.06 8.71 7.77
CA ILE A 233 -13.41 8.94 7.21
C ILE A 233 -13.28 9.42 5.76
N ILE A 234 -12.29 10.28 5.50
CA ILE A 234 -11.89 10.69 4.15
C ILE A 234 -10.56 10.01 3.86
N LYS A 235 -10.46 9.32 2.72
CA LYS A 235 -9.24 8.66 2.29
C LYS A 235 -8.49 9.53 1.28
N PRO A 236 -7.32 10.10 1.62
CA PRO A 236 -6.45 10.69 0.61
C PRO A 236 -5.91 9.58 -0.29
N HIS A 237 -5.81 9.86 -1.59
CA HIS A 237 -5.31 8.91 -2.58
C HIS A 237 -4.63 9.68 -3.71
N SER A 238 -3.42 9.25 -4.06
CA SER A 238 -2.75 9.66 -5.29
C SER A 238 -3.16 8.73 -6.41
N SER A 239 -3.66 9.27 -7.52
CA SER A 239 -4.05 8.50 -8.71
C SER A 239 -2.90 8.56 -9.72
N PRO A 240 -2.05 7.52 -9.82
CA PRO A 240 -0.99 7.49 -10.84
C PRO A 240 -1.59 7.39 -12.24
N LEU A 241 -0.85 7.90 -13.23
CA LEU A 241 -1.20 7.74 -14.64
C LEU A 241 -0.81 6.33 -15.11
N HIS A 242 -1.75 5.60 -15.68
CA HIS A 242 -1.50 4.28 -16.26
C HIS A 242 -1.54 4.34 -17.79
N PRO A 243 -0.72 3.55 -18.50
CA PRO A 243 -0.77 3.49 -19.95
C PRO A 243 -2.13 2.94 -20.39
N GLY A 244 -2.71 3.55 -21.44
CA GLY A 244 -3.92 3.05 -22.06
C GLY A 244 -3.67 1.70 -22.74
N ILE A 245 -4.59 0.74 -22.53
CA ILE A 245 -4.50 -0.61 -23.12
C ILE A 245 -5.49 -0.71 -24.28
N SER A 246 -4.99 -1.03 -25.47
CA SER A 246 -5.83 -1.29 -26.66
C SER A 246 -6.54 -2.63 -26.55
N GLU A 247 -7.64 -2.81 -27.29
CA GLU A 247 -8.39 -4.08 -27.31
C GLU A 247 -7.50 -5.29 -27.65
N ALA A 248 -6.60 -5.16 -28.63
CA ALA A 248 -5.65 -6.21 -28.96
C ALA A 248 -4.71 -6.56 -27.78
N CYS A 249 -4.29 -5.56 -26.99
CA CYS A 249 -3.50 -5.80 -25.79
C CYS A 249 -4.33 -6.47 -24.69
N LYS A 250 -5.60 -6.09 -24.51
CA LYS A 250 -6.52 -6.76 -23.57
C LYS A 250 -6.67 -8.23 -23.92
N MET A 251 -6.89 -8.54 -25.20
CA MET A 251 -7.02 -9.92 -25.68
C MET A 251 -5.72 -10.73 -25.51
N ALA A 252 -4.56 -10.10 -25.74
CA ALA A 252 -3.27 -10.73 -25.46
C ALA A 252 -3.08 -11.03 -23.96
N ARG A 253 -3.52 -10.13 -23.08
CA ARG A 253 -3.50 -10.31 -21.61
C ARG A 253 -4.46 -11.42 -21.15
N ILE A 254 -5.67 -11.48 -21.70
CA ILE A 254 -6.62 -12.58 -21.46
C ILE A 254 -5.99 -13.91 -21.86
N ARG A 255 -5.50 -14.00 -23.10
CA ARG A 255 -4.88 -15.23 -23.63
C ARG A 255 -3.70 -15.67 -22.76
N TRP A 256 -2.90 -14.71 -22.30
CA TRP A 256 -1.79 -14.96 -21.39
C TRP A 256 -2.25 -15.57 -20.07
N ALA A 257 -3.22 -14.94 -19.39
CA ALA A 257 -3.75 -15.46 -18.12
C ALA A 257 -4.37 -16.86 -18.27
N ILE A 258 -5.13 -17.11 -19.35
CA ILE A 258 -5.73 -18.43 -19.62
C ILE A 258 -4.64 -19.49 -19.83
N ARG A 259 -3.56 -19.18 -20.57
CA ARG A 259 -2.45 -20.12 -20.81
C ARG A 259 -1.68 -20.53 -19.58
N LEU A 260 -1.80 -19.78 -18.49
CA LEU A 260 -1.20 -20.12 -17.21
C LEU A 260 -2.10 -21.04 -16.35
N ILE A 261 -3.33 -21.33 -16.80
CA ILE A 261 -4.24 -22.29 -16.18
C ILE A 261 -3.94 -23.69 -16.69
N MET A 262 -4.04 -24.68 -15.81
CA MET A 262 -3.90 -26.09 -16.17
C MET A 262 -5.14 -26.54 -16.94
N ASP A 263 -4.99 -26.86 -18.23
CA ASP A 263 -6.09 -27.17 -19.15
C ASP A 263 -7.06 -28.24 -18.60
N TYR A 264 -6.53 -29.29 -17.95
CA TYR A 264 -7.32 -30.40 -17.40
C TYR A 264 -8.18 -30.03 -16.17
N THR A 265 -8.01 -28.81 -15.63
CA THR A 265 -8.82 -28.30 -14.51
C THR A 265 -10.03 -27.47 -14.96
N ILE A 266 -10.11 -27.17 -16.25
CA ILE A 266 -11.23 -26.44 -16.86
C ILE A 266 -12.31 -27.47 -17.30
N PRO A 267 -13.60 -27.23 -17.04
CA PRO A 267 -14.20 -26.04 -16.40
C PRO A 267 -14.43 -26.17 -14.89
N GLN A 268 -14.17 -27.32 -14.27
CA GLN A 268 -14.64 -27.60 -12.91
C GLN A 268 -13.96 -26.74 -11.84
N GLU A 269 -12.62 -26.64 -11.89
CA GLU A 269 -11.86 -25.89 -10.89
C GLU A 269 -10.57 -25.29 -11.50
N PRO A 270 -10.70 -24.28 -12.38
CA PRO A 270 -9.57 -23.67 -13.08
C PRO A 270 -8.47 -23.25 -12.09
N THR A 271 -7.31 -23.89 -12.19
CA THR A 271 -6.18 -23.68 -11.27
C THR A 271 -4.92 -23.35 -12.06
N TYR A 272 -4.19 -22.31 -11.64
CA TYR A 272 -2.93 -21.94 -12.30
C TYR A 272 -1.86 -23.01 -12.12
N TYR A 273 -0.94 -23.17 -13.07
CA TYR A 273 0.27 -23.98 -12.89
C TYR A 273 1.04 -23.53 -11.64
N SER A 274 1.78 -24.45 -11.02
CA SER A 274 2.68 -24.12 -9.89
C SER A 274 3.80 -23.17 -10.31
N MET A 275 4.10 -23.04 -11.61
CA MET A 275 5.12 -22.14 -12.14
C MET A 275 6.55 -22.41 -11.64
N TYR A 276 6.83 -23.60 -11.10
CA TYR A 276 8.18 -23.97 -10.63
C TYR A 276 9.25 -24.06 -11.72
N ASP A 277 8.81 -24.12 -12.98
CA ASP A 277 9.66 -24.23 -14.17
C ASP A 277 9.71 -22.92 -14.98
N PHE A 278 9.23 -21.82 -14.37
CA PHE A 278 9.23 -20.50 -14.97
C PHE A 278 10.34 -19.65 -14.34
N ILE A 279 11.04 -18.91 -15.19
CA ILE A 279 12.03 -17.90 -14.81
C ILE A 279 11.59 -16.59 -15.43
N HIS A 280 11.43 -15.55 -14.63
CA HIS A 280 11.23 -14.20 -15.13
C HIS A 280 12.57 -13.48 -15.22
N ILE A 281 12.81 -12.86 -16.37
CA ILE A 281 13.94 -11.96 -16.60
C ILE A 281 13.43 -10.57 -16.94
N ASP A 282 14.23 -9.58 -16.56
CA ASP A 282 13.97 -8.17 -16.84
C ASP A 282 15.19 -7.32 -16.49
N GLU A 283 15.25 -6.12 -17.05
CA GLU A 283 16.32 -5.15 -16.84
C GLU A 283 15.86 -3.93 -16.05
N LYS A 284 16.70 -3.50 -15.10
CA LYS A 284 16.44 -2.26 -14.34
C LYS A 284 17.65 -1.38 -14.17
N TRP A 285 17.42 -0.07 -14.30
CA TRP A 285 18.38 0.95 -13.88
C TRP A 285 18.33 1.14 -12.35
N PHE A 286 19.44 0.87 -11.69
CA PHE A 286 19.66 1.26 -10.30
C PHE A 286 20.44 2.56 -10.26
N TYR A 287 19.96 3.51 -9.46
CA TYR A 287 20.56 4.83 -9.30
C TYR A 287 21.42 4.85 -8.04
N LEU A 288 22.58 5.52 -8.11
CA LEU A 288 23.48 5.68 -6.97
C LEU A 288 22.77 6.28 -5.75
N THR A 289 21.82 7.18 -5.99
CA THR A 289 21.11 7.86 -4.90
C THR A 289 19.74 8.39 -5.36
N GLN A 290 18.79 8.52 -4.45
CA GLN A 290 17.47 9.11 -4.75
C GLN A 290 17.54 10.64 -4.73
N LYS A 291 16.74 11.31 -5.58
CA LYS A 291 16.62 12.77 -5.59
C LYS A 291 16.15 13.30 -4.23
N ASN A 292 15.13 12.67 -3.68
CA ASN A 292 14.59 12.94 -2.35
C ASN A 292 14.70 11.64 -1.56
N GLN A 293 15.23 11.70 -0.33
CA GLN A 293 15.33 10.56 0.58
C GLN A 293 14.63 10.93 1.86
N ARG A 294 13.64 10.14 2.28
CA ARG A 294 13.01 10.33 3.59
C ARG A 294 13.92 9.76 4.68
N VAL A 295 14.19 10.58 5.69
CA VAL A 295 14.90 10.22 6.92
C VAL A 295 14.11 10.77 8.09
N TYR A 296 14.10 10.05 9.21
CA TYR A 296 13.54 10.56 10.46
C TYR A 296 14.69 11.19 11.25
N LEU A 297 14.48 12.42 11.69
CA LEU A 297 15.46 13.21 12.44
C LEU A 297 14.95 13.38 13.88
N ALA A 298 15.86 13.45 14.84
CA ALA A 298 15.48 13.91 16.17
C ALA A 298 15.02 15.38 16.12
N ASN A 299 14.16 15.82 17.05
CA ASN A 299 13.53 17.15 17.03
C ASN A 299 14.50 18.33 16.85
N ASN A 300 15.78 18.17 17.23
CA ASN A 300 16.81 19.21 17.12
C ASN A 300 18.05 18.77 16.30
N GLU A 301 17.94 17.67 15.54
CA GLU A 301 19.03 17.23 14.67
C GLU A 301 19.13 18.16 13.45
N PRO A 302 20.33 18.67 13.11
CA PRO A 302 20.49 19.49 11.92
C PRO A 302 20.17 18.67 10.67
N TYR A 303 19.51 19.32 9.70
CA TYR A 303 19.15 18.66 8.45
C TYR A 303 20.39 18.10 7.72
N PRO A 304 20.45 16.79 7.45
CA PRO A 304 21.60 16.19 6.80
C PRO A 304 21.71 16.70 5.35
N HIS A 305 22.80 17.41 5.05
CA HIS A 305 23.04 17.92 3.70
C HIS A 305 23.57 16.81 2.78
N ARG A 306 22.81 16.50 1.72
CA ARG A 306 23.23 15.59 0.65
C ARG A 306 23.59 16.39 -0.60
N SER A 307 24.83 16.25 -1.05
CA SER A 307 25.33 16.91 -2.25
C SER A 307 25.64 15.90 -3.36
N ALA A 308 25.34 16.30 -4.60
CA ALA A 308 25.71 15.61 -5.82
C ALA A 308 26.02 16.65 -6.89
N SER A 309 26.82 16.30 -7.90
CA SER A 309 27.19 17.21 -8.98
C SER A 309 26.00 17.63 -9.86
N SER A 310 24.94 16.80 -9.93
CA SER A 310 23.72 17.10 -10.68
C SER A 310 22.54 16.28 -10.15
N ARG A 311 21.37 16.93 -10.04
CA ARG A 311 20.09 16.27 -9.71
C ARG A 311 19.50 15.48 -10.89
N THR A 312 19.90 15.79 -12.12
CA THR A 312 19.40 15.14 -13.34
C THR A 312 20.33 14.05 -13.87
N LYS A 313 21.64 14.19 -13.65
CA LYS A 313 22.67 13.23 -14.11
C LYS A 313 23.20 12.37 -12.97
N ILE A 314 22.29 11.75 -12.22
CA ILE A 314 22.67 10.81 -11.16
C ILE A 314 23.27 9.55 -11.81
N PRO A 315 24.46 9.08 -11.39
CA PRO A 315 25.04 7.85 -11.90
C PRO A 315 24.06 6.67 -11.75
N LYS A 316 23.90 5.89 -12.82
CA LYS A 316 22.99 4.75 -12.87
C LYS A 316 23.60 3.58 -13.63
N PHE A 317 23.27 2.36 -13.22
CA PHE A 317 23.72 1.10 -13.80
C PHE A 317 22.54 0.20 -14.11
N MET A 318 22.55 -0.40 -15.31
CA MET A 318 21.52 -1.36 -15.70
C MET A 318 21.95 -2.76 -15.27
N PHE A 319 21.02 -3.51 -14.71
CA PHE A 319 21.19 -4.92 -14.36
C PHE A 319 20.08 -5.75 -14.99
N MET A 320 20.41 -6.92 -15.53
CA MET A 320 19.43 -7.96 -15.84
C MET A 320 19.28 -8.85 -14.60
N ALA A 321 18.07 -8.99 -14.08
CA ALA A 321 17.80 -9.97 -13.01
C ALA A 321 17.07 -11.18 -13.58
N ALA A 322 17.27 -12.32 -12.93
CA ALA A 322 16.58 -13.57 -13.25
C ALA A 322 16.12 -14.25 -11.96
N VAL A 323 14.83 -14.54 -11.90
CA VAL A 323 14.21 -15.17 -10.72
C VAL A 323 13.23 -16.27 -11.11
N ALA A 324 13.32 -17.38 -10.39
CA ALA A 324 12.40 -18.51 -10.44
C ALA A 324 11.50 -18.51 -9.20
N ARG A 325 10.54 -19.44 -9.13
CA ARG A 325 9.72 -19.63 -7.94
C ARG A 325 10.50 -20.35 -6.83
N PRO A 326 10.59 -19.80 -5.61
CA PRO A 326 11.23 -20.48 -4.48
C PRO A 326 10.54 -21.80 -4.14
N ARG A 327 11.30 -22.80 -3.69
CA ARG A 327 10.81 -24.10 -3.23
C ARG A 327 11.15 -24.30 -1.75
N TRP A 328 10.22 -24.89 -1.04
CA TRP A 328 10.27 -25.07 0.41
C TRP A 328 10.08 -26.56 0.71
N GLY A 329 10.89 -27.09 1.62
CA GLY A 329 10.76 -28.46 2.12
C GLY A 329 9.58 -28.59 3.09
N GLU A 330 9.29 -29.82 3.50
CA GLU A 330 8.14 -30.14 4.38
C GLU A 330 8.18 -29.41 5.73
N ASN A 331 9.37 -29.13 6.24
CA ASN A 331 9.59 -28.43 7.52
C ASN A 331 9.60 -26.89 7.37
N GLY A 332 9.30 -26.36 6.18
CA GLY A 332 9.36 -24.92 5.89
C GLY A 332 10.77 -24.37 5.65
N GLU A 333 11.77 -25.24 5.50
CA GLU A 333 13.12 -24.85 5.11
C GLU A 333 13.20 -24.48 3.62
N CYS A 334 14.03 -23.49 3.27
CA CYS A 334 14.18 -23.07 1.89
C CYS A 334 15.19 -23.95 1.16
N GLU A 335 14.72 -24.89 0.35
CA GLU A 335 15.57 -25.77 -0.48
C GLU A 335 16.09 -25.05 -1.72
N PHE A 336 15.29 -24.12 -2.26
CA PHE A 336 15.65 -23.31 -3.41
C PHE A 336 15.09 -21.91 -3.27
N ASP A 337 15.96 -20.91 -3.25
CA ASP A 337 15.58 -19.52 -2.98
C ASP A 337 14.96 -18.78 -4.19
N GLY A 338 14.98 -19.40 -5.37
CA GLY A 338 14.49 -18.82 -6.62
C GLY A 338 15.38 -17.72 -7.20
N LYS A 339 16.50 -17.35 -6.58
CA LYS A 339 17.35 -16.25 -7.02
C LYS A 339 18.44 -16.76 -7.98
N ILE A 340 18.17 -16.72 -9.28
CA ILE A 340 19.13 -17.19 -10.30
C ILE A 340 20.32 -16.23 -10.39
N GLY A 341 20.09 -14.94 -10.60
CA GLY A 341 21.16 -13.96 -10.61
C GLY A 341 20.73 -12.54 -10.91
N ILE A 342 21.66 -11.61 -10.68
CA ILE A 342 21.54 -10.20 -11.06
C ILE A 342 22.86 -9.79 -11.71
N PHE A 343 22.81 -9.43 -12.99
CA PHE A 343 23.97 -9.30 -13.86
C PHE A 343 24.10 -7.87 -14.37
N PRO A 344 25.18 -7.15 -14.02
CA PRO A 344 25.38 -5.78 -14.50
C PRO A 344 25.78 -5.74 -15.98
N PHE A 345 25.21 -4.82 -16.74
CA PHE A 345 25.69 -4.53 -18.10
C PHE A 345 26.92 -3.61 -18.05
N THR A 346 28.11 -4.20 -18.15
CA THR A 346 29.38 -3.48 -18.00
C THR A 346 30.45 -3.86 -19.00
N ASN A 347 31.27 -2.88 -19.36
CA ASN A 347 32.49 -3.04 -20.15
C ASN A 347 33.73 -2.84 -19.27
N ALA A 348 34.67 -3.79 -19.32
CA ALA A 348 36.00 -3.62 -18.75
C ALA A 348 36.86 -2.75 -19.67
N ILE A 349 37.11 -1.50 -19.27
CA ILE A 349 37.84 -0.51 -20.09
C ILE A 349 39.07 -0.02 -19.33
N ALA A 350 40.26 -0.14 -19.92
CA ALA A 350 41.48 0.42 -19.34
C ALA A 350 41.39 1.95 -19.21
N ALA A 351 41.73 2.48 -18.03
CA ALA A 351 41.74 3.90 -17.75
C ALA A 351 42.69 4.65 -18.70
N LYS A 352 42.13 5.56 -19.52
CA LYS A 352 42.92 6.29 -20.54
C LYS A 352 43.83 7.37 -19.97
N ARG A 353 43.52 7.89 -18.78
CA ARG A 353 44.24 8.97 -18.10
C ARG A 353 44.44 8.60 -16.62
N THR A 354 45.58 8.99 -16.06
CA THR A 354 45.81 8.95 -14.62
C THR A 354 44.90 9.99 -13.96
N SER A 355 44.26 9.63 -12.86
CA SER A 355 43.50 10.56 -12.00
C SER A 355 43.94 10.39 -10.55
N LYS A 356 43.47 11.27 -9.66
CA LYS A 356 43.78 11.24 -8.23
C LYS A 356 43.51 9.86 -7.59
N ASN A 357 42.54 9.12 -8.11
CA ASN A 357 42.08 7.85 -7.54
C ASN A 357 42.61 6.62 -8.30
N ARG A 358 43.37 6.77 -9.40
CA ARG A 358 43.78 5.62 -10.25
C ARG A 358 44.82 5.95 -11.32
N LEU A 359 45.71 4.99 -11.57
CA LEU A 359 46.73 5.06 -12.62
C LEU A 359 46.15 4.81 -14.02
N LYS A 360 46.79 5.36 -15.05
CA LYS A 360 46.51 5.01 -16.44
C LYS A 360 46.75 3.51 -16.65
N GLY A 361 45.83 2.83 -17.33
CA GLY A 361 45.91 1.40 -17.61
C GLY A 361 45.14 0.50 -16.63
N THR A 362 44.74 1.00 -15.45
CA THR A 362 43.88 0.22 -14.54
C THR A 362 42.55 -0.11 -15.23
N ILE A 363 42.16 -1.39 -15.22
CA ILE A 363 40.87 -1.83 -15.78
C ILE A 363 39.74 -1.24 -14.94
N GLU A 364 38.86 -0.48 -15.59
CA GLU A 364 37.70 0.16 -14.99
C GLU A 364 36.43 -0.47 -15.56
N THR A 365 35.52 -0.83 -14.67
CA THR A 365 34.18 -1.31 -15.04
C THR A 365 33.31 -0.10 -15.37
N LYS A 366 32.94 0.05 -16.65
CA LYS A 366 32.05 1.13 -17.09
C LYS A 366 30.67 0.59 -17.45
N PRO A 367 29.60 1.34 -17.17
CA PRO A 367 28.27 0.93 -17.57
C PRO A 367 28.17 0.95 -19.09
N VAL A 368 27.51 -0.07 -19.65
CA VAL A 368 27.12 -0.05 -21.06
C VAL A 368 26.09 1.07 -21.25
N LYS A 369 26.35 1.98 -22.19
CA LYS A 369 25.51 3.17 -22.40
C LYS A 369 24.13 2.84 -22.98
N SER A 370 24.05 1.79 -23.80
CA SER A 370 22.81 1.31 -24.40
C SER A 370 22.91 -0.20 -24.54
N VAL A 371 21.99 -0.92 -23.92
CA VAL A 371 21.85 -2.37 -24.10
C VAL A 371 21.13 -2.59 -25.43
N ASN A 372 21.75 -3.38 -26.30
CA ASN A 372 21.20 -3.75 -27.60
C ASN A 372 21.00 -5.27 -27.64
N GLN A 373 20.49 -5.78 -28.76
CA GLN A 373 20.18 -7.20 -28.89
C GLN A 373 21.40 -8.12 -28.79
N ILE A 374 22.58 -7.66 -29.20
CA ILE A 374 23.83 -8.43 -29.09
C ILE A 374 24.24 -8.55 -27.62
N GLU A 375 24.19 -7.45 -26.87
CA GLU A 375 24.50 -7.42 -25.43
C GLU A 375 23.51 -8.27 -24.63
N THR A 376 22.20 -8.15 -24.89
CA THR A 376 21.18 -8.98 -24.23
C THR A 376 21.40 -10.45 -24.55
N ARG A 377 21.64 -10.81 -25.82
CA ARG A 377 21.90 -12.20 -26.21
C ARG A 377 23.13 -12.75 -25.50
N ALA A 378 24.24 -12.01 -25.51
CA ALA A 378 25.47 -12.40 -24.84
C ALA A 378 25.24 -12.60 -23.34
N MET A 379 24.49 -11.73 -22.69
CA MET A 379 24.13 -11.87 -21.28
C MET A 379 23.29 -13.13 -21.03
N MET A 380 22.33 -13.42 -21.89
CA MET A 380 21.49 -14.61 -21.75
C MET A 380 22.30 -15.91 -21.93
N ILE A 381 23.13 -15.99 -22.97
CA ILE A 381 23.88 -17.21 -23.28
C ILE A 381 25.05 -17.42 -22.31
N ASN A 382 25.83 -16.36 -22.01
CA ASN A 382 27.09 -16.49 -21.28
C ASN A 382 26.94 -16.34 -19.76
N ASN A 383 25.86 -15.71 -19.28
CA ASN A 383 25.66 -15.46 -17.85
C ASN A 383 24.41 -16.16 -17.32
N LEU A 384 23.25 -15.96 -17.96
CA LEU A 384 21.98 -16.53 -17.48
C LEU A 384 21.95 -18.05 -17.57
N LEU A 385 22.20 -18.64 -18.74
CA LEU A 385 22.11 -20.11 -18.90
C LEU A 385 23.06 -20.87 -17.96
N PRO A 386 24.35 -20.48 -17.81
CA PRO A 386 25.23 -21.09 -16.82
C PRO A 386 24.72 -20.93 -15.38
N ALA A 387 24.18 -19.75 -15.02
CA ALA A 387 23.64 -19.51 -13.68
C ALA A 387 22.41 -20.37 -13.39
N ILE A 388 21.55 -20.59 -14.39
CA ILE A 388 20.42 -21.51 -14.26
C ILE A 388 20.94 -22.91 -13.95
N LYS A 389 21.80 -23.47 -14.81
CA LYS A 389 22.35 -24.83 -14.62
C LYS A 389 23.05 -25.02 -13.27
N ALA A 390 23.79 -24.01 -12.82
CA ALA A 390 24.53 -24.07 -11.57
C ALA A 390 23.64 -24.04 -10.32
N LYS A 391 22.49 -23.37 -10.38
CA LYS A 391 21.60 -23.16 -9.23
C LYS A 391 20.32 -23.97 -9.27
N TRP A 392 19.94 -24.51 -10.42
CA TRP A 392 18.66 -25.20 -10.57
C TRP A 392 18.63 -26.43 -9.65
N PRO A 393 17.50 -26.70 -8.97
CA PRO A 393 17.40 -27.88 -8.12
C PRO A 393 17.63 -29.18 -8.91
N PRO A 394 18.17 -30.23 -8.26
CA PRO A 394 18.33 -31.54 -8.90
C PRO A 394 17.02 -32.02 -9.53
N HIS A 395 17.11 -32.59 -10.73
CA HIS A 395 15.97 -33.16 -11.44
C HIS A 395 16.37 -34.44 -12.18
N GLU A 396 15.38 -35.30 -12.43
CA GLU A 396 15.54 -36.49 -13.25
C GLU A 396 15.11 -36.20 -14.69
N GLY A 397 15.88 -36.69 -15.67
CA GLY A 397 15.54 -36.57 -17.10
C GLY A 397 15.69 -35.17 -17.69
N GLU A 398 15.10 -34.98 -18.88
CA GLU A 398 15.10 -33.67 -19.56
C GLU A 398 14.15 -32.69 -18.85
N LYS A 399 14.61 -31.45 -18.67
CA LYS A 399 13.83 -30.39 -18.01
C LYS A 399 13.56 -29.23 -18.95
N VAL A 400 12.29 -28.87 -19.12
CA VAL A 400 11.88 -27.69 -19.88
C VAL A 400 11.74 -26.50 -18.94
N ILE A 401 12.40 -25.38 -19.27
CA ILE A 401 12.38 -24.14 -18.51
C ILE A 401 11.83 -23.01 -19.37
N TYR A 402 10.78 -22.35 -18.89
CA TYR A 402 10.17 -21.21 -19.56
C TYR A 402 10.79 -19.91 -19.05
N ILE A 403 11.48 -19.20 -19.92
CA ILE A 403 12.09 -17.91 -19.60
C ILE A 403 11.17 -16.81 -20.13
N ILE A 404 10.57 -16.07 -19.22
CA ILE A 404 9.62 -14.99 -19.47
C ILE A 404 10.34 -13.65 -19.52
N GLN A 405 10.13 -12.90 -20.60
CA GLN A 405 10.69 -11.57 -20.82
C GLN A 405 9.65 -10.61 -21.41
N ASP A 406 9.94 -9.31 -21.39
CA ASP A 406 9.12 -8.31 -22.07
C ASP A 406 9.34 -8.29 -23.61
N ASN A 407 8.62 -7.41 -24.30
CA ASN A 407 8.71 -7.24 -25.76
C ASN A 407 9.66 -6.11 -26.19
N ALA A 408 10.68 -5.78 -25.39
CA ALA A 408 11.64 -4.75 -25.76
C ALA A 408 12.38 -5.12 -27.06
N LYS A 409 12.65 -4.11 -27.91
CA LYS A 409 13.36 -4.32 -29.19
C LYS A 409 14.77 -4.91 -29.04
N ALA A 410 15.39 -4.76 -27.86
CA ALA A 410 16.67 -5.36 -27.56
C ALA A 410 16.56 -6.86 -27.23
N HIS A 411 15.38 -7.39 -26.99
CA HIS A 411 15.24 -8.81 -26.66
C HIS A 411 15.34 -9.68 -27.89
N ILE A 412 15.86 -10.88 -27.70
CA ILE A 412 15.87 -11.92 -28.71
C ILE A 412 14.58 -12.73 -28.63
N LEU A 413 14.15 -13.26 -29.77
CA LEU A 413 13.01 -14.18 -29.83
C LEU A 413 13.51 -15.62 -29.69
N GLN A 414 12.61 -16.55 -29.39
CA GLN A 414 12.95 -17.97 -29.38
C GLN A 414 13.57 -18.42 -30.71
N SER A 415 13.15 -17.85 -31.84
CA SER A 415 13.67 -18.16 -33.18
C SER A 415 15.04 -17.54 -33.49
N ASP A 416 15.68 -16.83 -32.57
CA ASP A 416 17.01 -16.26 -32.79
C ASP A 416 18.03 -17.36 -33.12
N PRO A 417 18.79 -17.26 -34.23
CA PRO A 417 19.65 -18.35 -34.70
C PRO A 417 20.73 -18.75 -33.69
N GLU A 418 21.30 -17.77 -32.97
CA GLU A 418 22.35 -18.02 -32.00
C GLU A 418 21.77 -18.61 -30.71
N TRP A 419 20.59 -18.14 -30.28
CA TRP A 419 19.84 -18.82 -29.20
C TRP A 419 19.51 -20.28 -29.51
N GLN A 420 19.12 -20.58 -30.76
CA GLN A 420 18.82 -21.95 -31.20
C GLN A 420 20.02 -22.91 -31.14
N LEU A 421 21.25 -22.40 -31.05
CA LEU A 421 22.44 -23.24 -30.80
C LEU A 421 22.59 -23.64 -29.32
N HIS A 422 21.96 -22.90 -28.41
CA HIS A 422 22.15 -23.03 -26.96
C HIS A 422 20.87 -23.36 -26.18
N TYR A 423 19.69 -23.33 -26.81
CA TYR A 423 18.43 -23.56 -26.09
C TYR A 423 18.30 -24.98 -25.53
N LYS A 424 18.96 -25.99 -26.12
CA LYS A 424 18.97 -27.37 -25.60
C LYS A 424 20.39 -27.80 -25.26
N GLN A 425 20.69 -27.96 -23.98
CA GLN A 425 22.02 -28.36 -23.49
C GLN A 425 21.95 -28.86 -22.05
N ASP A 426 22.82 -29.81 -21.70
CA ASP A 426 22.97 -30.35 -20.34
C ASP A 426 21.67 -30.87 -19.71
N GLY A 427 20.80 -31.47 -20.51
CA GLY A 427 19.49 -31.97 -20.05
C GLY A 427 18.41 -30.88 -19.89
N PHE A 428 18.73 -29.62 -20.15
CA PHE A 428 17.77 -28.51 -20.15
C PHE A 428 17.30 -28.17 -21.56
N THR A 429 16.03 -27.80 -21.68
CA THR A 429 15.44 -27.15 -22.86
C THR A 429 14.86 -25.80 -22.43
N PHE A 430 15.43 -24.71 -22.91
CA PHE A 430 15.03 -23.34 -22.60
C PHE A 430 14.05 -22.80 -23.65
N VAL A 431 12.91 -22.31 -23.20
CA VAL A 431 11.85 -21.75 -24.04
C VAL A 431 11.64 -20.29 -23.70
N LEU A 432 12.06 -19.40 -24.60
CA LEU A 432 11.78 -17.97 -24.50
C LEU A 432 10.32 -17.69 -24.82
N THR A 433 9.68 -16.98 -23.90
CA THR A 433 8.28 -16.60 -23.99
C THR A 433 8.13 -15.13 -23.66
N GLN A 434 7.38 -14.41 -24.48
CA GLN A 434 7.09 -13.01 -24.23
C GLN A 434 5.80 -12.86 -23.42
N GLN A 435 5.85 -12.03 -22.40
CA GLN A 435 4.63 -11.55 -21.74
C GLN A 435 3.85 -10.59 -22.66
N PRO A 436 2.59 -10.27 -22.36
CA PRO A 436 1.82 -9.31 -23.16
C PRO A 436 2.45 -7.91 -23.17
N ALA A 437 2.21 -7.14 -24.24
CA ALA A 437 2.69 -5.77 -24.34
C ALA A 437 2.11 -4.88 -23.22
N ASN A 438 2.84 -3.84 -22.79
CA ASN A 438 2.43 -2.88 -21.75
C ASN A 438 1.89 -3.52 -20.47
N SER A 439 2.49 -4.64 -20.05
CA SER A 439 2.00 -5.46 -18.95
C SER A 439 3.09 -5.72 -17.88
N PRO A 440 3.62 -4.68 -17.21
CA PRO A 440 4.64 -4.85 -16.18
C PRO A 440 4.15 -5.69 -14.98
N ASP A 441 2.84 -5.70 -14.74
CA ASP A 441 2.18 -6.51 -13.73
C ASP A 441 2.13 -8.01 -14.06
N CYS A 442 2.49 -8.41 -15.29
CA CYS A 442 2.70 -9.80 -15.70
C CYS A 442 4.15 -10.28 -15.47
N ASN A 443 5.06 -9.44 -15.00
CA ASN A 443 6.45 -9.81 -14.70
C ASN A 443 6.74 -9.77 -13.20
N ILE A 444 7.27 -10.84 -12.61
CA ILE A 444 7.62 -10.90 -11.18
C ILE A 444 8.58 -9.78 -10.75
N LEU A 445 9.52 -9.42 -11.62
CA LEU A 445 10.54 -8.43 -11.30
C LEU A 445 9.94 -7.03 -11.16
N ASP A 446 9.18 -6.58 -12.16
CA ASP A 446 8.45 -5.31 -12.14
C ASP A 446 7.30 -5.28 -11.14
N LEU A 447 6.56 -6.38 -10.98
CA LEU A 447 5.40 -6.49 -10.10
C LEU A 447 5.75 -6.18 -8.63
N GLY A 448 6.99 -6.43 -8.21
CA GLY A 448 7.43 -5.96 -6.89
C GLY A 448 8.81 -6.37 -6.43
N PHE A 449 9.48 -7.33 -7.08
CA PHE A 449 10.77 -7.80 -6.59
C PHE A 449 11.87 -6.74 -6.73
N PHE A 450 11.90 -6.01 -7.85
CA PHE A 450 12.84 -4.90 -8.02
C PHE A 450 12.65 -3.78 -7.01
N ARG A 451 11.40 -3.44 -6.66
CA ARG A 451 11.11 -2.43 -5.62
C ARG A 451 11.68 -2.84 -4.27
N SER A 452 11.63 -4.15 -3.97
CA SER A 452 12.22 -4.71 -2.74
C SER A 452 13.75 -4.60 -2.74
N ILE A 453 14.41 -4.90 -3.87
CA ILE A 453 15.87 -4.76 -4.01
C ILE A 453 16.28 -3.30 -3.86
N GLN A 454 15.60 -2.38 -4.55
CA GLN A 454 15.89 -0.95 -4.48
C GLN A 454 15.73 -0.40 -3.05
N SER A 455 14.70 -0.84 -2.32
CA SER A 455 14.49 -0.42 -0.93
C SER A 455 15.66 -0.77 -0.01
N LEU A 456 16.22 -1.98 -0.14
CA LEU A 456 17.42 -2.38 0.61
C LEU A 456 18.67 -1.65 0.12
N MET A 457 18.86 -1.56 -1.19
CA MET A 457 20.03 -0.91 -1.78
C MET A 457 20.12 0.56 -1.35
N HIS A 458 19.01 1.30 -1.35
CA HIS A 458 19.00 2.69 -0.93
C HIS A 458 19.33 2.89 0.55
N LYS A 459 19.04 1.92 1.42
CA LYS A 459 19.48 1.95 2.83
C LYS A 459 21.00 1.83 2.97
N LYS A 460 21.68 1.19 2.01
CA LYS A 460 23.15 1.03 2.01
C LYS A 460 23.90 2.30 1.60
N MET A 461 23.21 3.30 1.05
CA MET A 461 23.76 4.63 0.71
C MET A 461 25.10 4.57 -0.06
N PRO A 462 25.17 3.86 -1.22
CA PRO A 462 26.41 3.73 -1.97
C PRO A 462 26.95 5.08 -2.45
N LYS A 463 28.28 5.25 -2.44
CA LYS A 463 28.95 6.53 -2.78
C LYS A 463 29.67 6.48 -4.12
N THR A 464 30.12 5.31 -4.53
CA THR A 464 30.74 5.07 -5.84
C THR A 464 29.93 4.12 -6.69
N VAL A 465 30.31 4.02 -7.96
CA VAL A 465 29.70 3.11 -8.91
C VAL A 465 29.96 1.65 -8.54
N GLU A 466 31.17 1.36 -8.04
CA GLU A 466 31.58 0.07 -7.57
C GLU A 466 30.78 -0.32 -6.31
N ASP A 467 30.59 0.63 -5.38
CA ASP A 467 29.74 0.44 -4.21
C ASP A 467 28.28 0.18 -4.61
N LEU A 468 27.78 0.83 -5.66
CA LEU A 468 26.43 0.61 -6.15
C LEU A 468 26.26 -0.84 -6.64
N SER A 469 27.24 -1.35 -7.40
CA SER A 469 27.19 -2.73 -7.88
C SER A 469 27.22 -3.73 -6.72
N GLY A 470 28.09 -3.51 -5.73
CA GLY A 470 28.12 -4.32 -4.51
C GLY A 470 26.79 -4.24 -3.75
N ALA A 471 26.27 -3.04 -3.53
CA ALA A 471 25.02 -2.83 -2.81
C ALA A 471 23.81 -3.49 -3.49
N VAL A 472 23.74 -3.49 -4.82
CA VAL A 472 22.70 -4.19 -5.59
C VAL A 472 22.83 -5.70 -5.42
N TYR A 473 24.03 -6.24 -5.59
CA TYR A 473 24.31 -7.67 -5.42
C TYR A 473 23.98 -8.15 -4.00
N ASP A 474 24.46 -7.44 -2.99
CA ASP A 474 24.19 -7.75 -1.59
C ASP A 474 22.70 -7.66 -1.28
N SER A 475 22.01 -6.64 -1.78
CA SER A 475 20.57 -6.48 -1.56
C SER A 475 19.75 -7.59 -2.22
N PHE A 476 20.14 -8.04 -3.41
CA PHE A 476 19.53 -9.18 -4.07
C PHE A 476 19.69 -10.46 -3.25
N ASN A 477 20.89 -10.72 -2.74
CA ASN A 477 21.18 -11.92 -1.95
C ASN A 477 20.56 -11.88 -0.54
N GLU A 478 20.55 -10.71 0.11
CA GLU A 478 20.00 -10.49 1.46
C GLU A 478 18.47 -10.61 1.50
N LEU A 479 17.77 -10.35 0.39
CA LEU A 479 16.32 -10.50 0.34
C LEU A 479 15.91 -11.93 0.68
N HIS A 480 15.07 -12.05 1.70
CA HIS A 480 14.52 -13.31 2.13
C HIS A 480 13.67 -13.95 1.00
N PRO A 481 13.80 -15.25 0.72
CA PRO A 481 13.10 -15.92 -0.39
C PRO A 481 11.57 -15.82 -0.29
N LYS A 482 11.04 -15.67 0.92
CA LYS A 482 9.59 -15.44 1.14
C LYS A 482 9.08 -14.18 0.44
N THR A 483 9.89 -13.12 0.32
CA THR A 483 9.51 -11.92 -0.44
C THR A 483 9.24 -12.27 -1.89
N LEU A 484 10.12 -13.04 -2.52
CA LEU A 484 9.94 -13.52 -3.89
C LEU A 484 8.72 -14.45 -4.01
N SER A 485 8.57 -15.40 -3.08
CA SER A 485 7.39 -16.30 -3.03
C SER A 485 6.08 -15.52 -2.96
N ASN A 486 6.04 -14.43 -2.20
CA ASN A 486 4.87 -13.56 -2.08
C ASN A 486 4.56 -12.82 -3.38
N VAL A 487 5.57 -12.46 -4.19
CA VAL A 487 5.34 -11.82 -5.49
C VAL A 487 4.81 -12.83 -6.51
N TRP A 488 5.31 -14.06 -6.52
CA TRP A 488 4.76 -15.16 -7.33
C TRP A 488 3.28 -15.41 -7.04
N MET A 489 2.92 -15.41 -5.76
CA MET A 489 1.51 -15.51 -5.36
C MET A 489 0.69 -14.30 -5.85
N THR A 490 1.24 -13.08 -5.77
CA THR A 490 0.59 -11.89 -6.33
C THR A 490 0.36 -12.03 -7.83
N LEU A 491 1.30 -12.56 -8.61
CA LEU A 491 1.15 -12.72 -10.06
C LEU A 491 -0.07 -13.57 -10.43
N GLN A 492 -0.32 -14.65 -9.68
CA GLN A 492 -1.50 -15.48 -9.91
C GLN A 492 -2.80 -14.74 -9.54
N PHE A 493 -2.79 -13.95 -8.46
CA PHE A 493 -3.94 -13.10 -8.13
C PHE A 493 -4.13 -11.95 -9.13
N VAL A 494 -3.07 -11.37 -9.67
CA VAL A 494 -3.15 -10.39 -10.76
C VAL A 494 -3.77 -11.04 -11.99
N SER A 495 -3.41 -12.28 -12.30
CA SER A 495 -4.02 -13.03 -13.40
C SER A 495 -5.54 -13.21 -13.20
N ASN A 496 -6.02 -13.35 -11.96
CA ASN A 496 -7.45 -13.32 -11.66
C ASN A 496 -8.07 -11.96 -11.97
N GLU A 497 -7.42 -10.85 -11.58
CA GLU A 497 -7.92 -9.50 -11.87
C GLU A 497 -7.93 -9.21 -13.37
N ILE A 498 -6.91 -9.66 -14.12
CA ILE A 498 -6.89 -9.59 -15.60
C ILE A 498 -8.13 -10.26 -16.19
N LEU A 499 -8.51 -11.45 -15.71
CA LEU A 499 -9.69 -12.15 -16.21
C LEU A 499 -11.00 -11.44 -15.79
N LYS A 500 -11.13 -11.03 -14.53
CA LYS A 500 -12.32 -10.31 -14.04
C LYS A 500 -12.56 -8.99 -14.79
N HIS A 501 -11.48 -8.31 -15.15
CA HIS A 501 -11.49 -7.04 -15.86
C HIS A 501 -11.31 -7.18 -17.38
N LYS A 502 -11.51 -8.39 -17.93
CA LYS A 502 -11.51 -8.66 -19.38
C LYS A 502 -10.26 -8.09 -20.08
N GLY A 503 -9.10 -8.30 -19.47
CA GLY A 503 -7.79 -7.90 -19.99
C GLY A 503 -7.35 -6.48 -19.67
N ASN A 504 -8.19 -5.66 -19.02
CA ASN A 504 -7.87 -4.27 -18.69
C ASN A 504 -6.86 -4.17 -17.53
N ASN A 505 -6.41 -2.95 -17.21
CA ASN A 505 -5.53 -2.64 -16.07
C ASN A 505 -6.19 -1.74 -15.01
N ASP A 506 -7.52 -1.61 -15.04
CA ASP A 506 -8.33 -0.77 -14.14
C ASP A 506 -8.70 -1.49 -12.83
N TYR A 507 -7.72 -2.18 -12.24
CA TYR A 507 -7.87 -2.85 -10.95
C TYR A 507 -6.80 -2.42 -9.96
N GLN A 508 -7.12 -2.57 -8.68
CA GLN A 508 -6.15 -2.40 -7.61
C GLN A 508 -5.32 -3.67 -7.47
N LEU A 509 -4.02 -3.50 -7.20
CA LEU A 509 -3.13 -4.64 -7.01
C LEU A 509 -3.61 -5.52 -5.85
N PRO A 510 -3.87 -6.83 -6.07
CA PRO A 510 -4.43 -7.71 -5.06
C PRO A 510 -3.44 -7.98 -3.92
N HIS A 511 -3.77 -7.52 -2.70
CA HIS A 511 -2.93 -7.75 -1.51
C HIS A 511 -3.12 -9.14 -0.89
N ASN A 512 -4.35 -9.64 -0.89
CA ASN A 512 -4.77 -11.01 -0.54
C ASN A 512 -4.31 -11.52 0.84
N LYS A 513 -3.94 -10.62 1.75
CA LYS A 513 -3.62 -10.91 3.17
C LYS A 513 -2.71 -12.14 3.34
N LYS A 514 -1.74 -12.32 2.45
CA LYS A 514 -0.91 -13.54 2.34
C LYS A 514 -0.25 -13.94 3.66
N LYS A 515 0.23 -12.96 4.44
CA LYS A 515 0.79 -13.20 5.77
C LYS A 515 -0.21 -13.85 6.74
N ILE A 516 -1.45 -13.33 6.78
CA ILE A 516 -2.51 -13.90 7.64
C ILE A 516 -2.85 -15.32 7.18
N LEU A 517 -2.96 -15.55 5.87
CA LEU A 517 -3.20 -16.89 5.34
C LEU A 517 -2.07 -17.86 5.68
N GLU A 518 -0.82 -17.39 5.66
CA GLU A 518 0.34 -18.18 6.04
C GLU A 518 0.36 -18.50 7.53
N ASP A 519 0.15 -17.50 8.40
CA ASP A 519 0.11 -17.65 9.85
C ASP A 519 -0.99 -18.64 10.30
N GLU A 520 -2.08 -18.73 9.52
CA GLU A 520 -3.17 -19.69 9.74
C GLU A 520 -2.95 -21.06 9.06
N GLY A 521 -1.85 -21.26 8.32
CA GLY A 521 -1.58 -22.50 7.59
C GLY A 521 -2.51 -22.74 6.39
N ARG A 522 -3.15 -21.68 5.87
CA ARG A 522 -4.15 -21.74 4.78
C ARG A 522 -3.69 -21.09 3.48
N LEU A 523 -2.44 -20.61 3.39
CA LEU A 523 -1.90 -20.04 2.16
C LEU A 523 -1.77 -21.15 1.11
N PRO A 524 -2.56 -21.14 0.02
CA PRO A 524 -2.49 -22.19 -0.97
C PRO A 524 -1.18 -22.09 -1.74
N GLU A 525 -0.72 -23.21 -2.30
CA GLU A 525 0.42 -23.21 -3.21
C GLU A 525 0.04 -22.67 -4.59
N GLN A 526 -1.16 -22.96 -5.07
CA GLN A 526 -1.69 -22.51 -6.35
C GLN A 526 -3.00 -21.76 -6.13
N VAL A 527 -3.18 -20.66 -6.85
CA VAL A 527 -4.42 -19.89 -6.85
C VAL A 527 -5.42 -20.49 -7.84
N LYS A 528 -6.68 -20.52 -7.43
CA LYS A 528 -7.82 -20.87 -8.29
C LYS A 528 -8.33 -19.63 -9.01
N ALA A 529 -8.61 -19.78 -10.30
CA ALA A 529 -9.23 -18.74 -11.11
C ALA A 529 -10.76 -18.83 -11.02
N PRO A 530 -11.48 -17.69 -10.97
CA PRO A 530 -12.94 -17.71 -10.96
C PRO A 530 -13.49 -18.33 -12.26
N ILE A 531 -14.26 -19.41 -12.13
CA ILE A 531 -14.82 -20.16 -13.28
C ILE A 531 -15.59 -19.23 -14.23
N TRP A 532 -16.44 -18.36 -13.67
CA TRP A 532 -17.23 -17.41 -14.46
C TRP A 532 -16.33 -16.48 -15.30
N ALA A 533 -15.23 -15.99 -14.73
CA ALA A 533 -14.32 -15.08 -15.41
C ALA A 533 -13.53 -15.79 -16.51
N VAL A 534 -13.11 -17.03 -16.26
CA VAL A 534 -12.43 -17.88 -17.26
C VAL A 534 -13.36 -18.14 -18.45
N ASN A 535 -14.59 -18.59 -18.19
CA ASN A 535 -15.56 -18.90 -19.25
C ASN A 535 -15.90 -17.67 -20.09
N GLU A 536 -16.21 -16.54 -19.46
CA GLU A 536 -16.48 -15.27 -20.18
C GLU A 536 -15.27 -14.83 -21.02
N CYS A 537 -14.06 -14.92 -20.47
CA CYS A 537 -12.85 -14.53 -21.18
C CYS A 537 -12.50 -15.46 -22.35
N MET A 538 -12.76 -16.77 -22.23
CA MET A 538 -12.59 -17.72 -23.32
C MET A 538 -13.55 -17.39 -24.47
N GLN A 539 -14.83 -17.17 -24.16
CA GLN A 539 -15.83 -16.76 -25.16
C GLN A 539 -15.45 -15.45 -25.84
N LEU A 540 -15.11 -14.42 -25.05
CA LEU A 540 -14.69 -13.12 -25.56
C LEU A 540 -13.46 -13.22 -26.48
N TYR A 541 -12.48 -14.04 -26.10
CA TYR A 541 -11.27 -14.24 -26.90
C TYR A 541 -11.58 -14.96 -28.22
N ASP A 542 -12.44 -15.98 -28.19
CA ASP A 542 -12.83 -16.75 -29.37
C ASP A 542 -13.67 -15.89 -30.35
N GLU A 543 -14.61 -15.09 -29.83
CA GLU A 543 -15.38 -14.12 -30.62
C GLU A 543 -14.47 -13.08 -31.26
N TRP A 544 -13.55 -12.49 -30.49
CA TRP A 544 -12.58 -11.54 -31.01
C TRP A 544 -11.73 -12.16 -32.12
N LYS A 545 -11.23 -13.39 -31.91
CA LYS A 545 -10.41 -14.11 -32.89
C LYS A 545 -11.19 -14.48 -34.16
N ALA A 546 -12.48 -14.78 -34.05
CA ALA A 546 -13.34 -15.06 -35.20
C ALA A 546 -13.64 -13.81 -36.06
N ASN A 547 -13.56 -12.63 -35.46
CA ASN A 547 -13.80 -11.34 -36.10
C ASN A 547 -12.53 -10.66 -36.67
N GLN A 548 -11.36 -11.30 -36.56
CA GLN A 548 -10.10 -10.89 -37.20
C GLN A 548 -9.94 -11.61 -38.54
#